data_AF-A0A1Y3LF22-F1
#
_entry.id   AF-A0A1Y3LF22-F1
#
_cell.length_a   1.000
_cell.length_b   1.000
_cell.length_c   1.000
_cell.angle_alpha   90.00
_cell.angle_beta   90.00
_cell.angle_gamma   90.00
#
_symmetry.space_group_name_H-M   'P 1'
#
loop_
_entity.id
_entity.type
_entity.pdbx_description
1 polymer ?
#
loop_
_entity_poly.entity_id
_entity_poly.type
_entity_poly.pdbx_seq_one_letter_code
_entity_poly.pdbx_strand_id
1 'polypeptide(L)'
;MSYALSSNAFACLKAQTNLTGQFTHILRDESNGARAKATLQTEVYLDQVTVVIRMGSTVNSLTLPANNLGSARKVAAHLEAIANGKLDTADLPHVEPVLADVA
;
A
#
# COMPACT_ATOMS: atom_id res chain seq x y z
N MET A 1 9.92 -0.21 -17.55
CA MET A 1 8.54 -0.31 -17.05
C MET A 1 8.25 0.96 -16.26
N SER A 2 7.10 1.59 -16.52
CA SER A 2 6.68 2.84 -15.86
C SER A 2 5.21 2.73 -15.44
N TYR A 3 4.92 1.73 -14.61
CA TYR A 3 3.59 1.56 -14.02
C TYR A 3 3.24 2.75 -13.13
N ALA A 4 2.09 3.35 -13.38
CA ALA A 4 1.56 4.47 -12.62
C ALA A 4 0.10 4.23 -12.21
N LEU A 5 -0.30 4.84 -11.09
CA LEU A 5 -1.70 4.88 -10.67
C LEU A 5 -2.43 6.01 -11.42
N SER A 6 -3.62 5.74 -11.96
CA SER A 6 -4.40 6.80 -12.62
C SER A 6 -4.94 7.82 -11.60
N SER A 7 -5.20 9.05 -12.05
CA SER A 7 -5.75 10.11 -11.19
C SER A 7 -7.08 9.72 -10.53
N ASN A 8 -7.93 8.97 -11.23
CA ASN A 8 -9.18 8.48 -10.66
C ASN A 8 -8.93 7.40 -9.59
N ALA A 9 -8.02 6.46 -9.86
CA ALA A 9 -7.64 5.44 -8.88
C ALA A 9 -6.97 6.07 -7.64
N PHE A 10 -6.24 7.18 -7.81
CA PHE A 10 -5.71 7.95 -6.69
C PHE A 10 -6.80 8.64 -5.86
N ALA A 11 -7.84 9.18 -6.50
CA ALA A 11 -8.98 9.75 -5.79
C ALA A 11 -9.70 8.69 -4.94
N CYS A 12 -9.90 7.49 -5.49
CA CYS A 12 -10.43 6.35 -4.73
C CYS A 12 -9.50 5.96 -3.58
N LEU A 13 -8.19 5.84 -3.84
CA LEU A 13 -7.19 5.48 -2.82
C LEU A 13 -7.24 6.45 -1.64
N LYS A 14 -7.32 7.75 -1.90
CA LYS A 14 -7.43 8.78 -0.85
C LYS A 14 -8.66 8.58 0.04
N ALA A 15 -9.81 8.19 -0.52
CA ALA A 15 -10.99 7.89 0.28
C ALA A 15 -10.80 6.57 1.06
N GLN A 16 -10.19 5.57 0.42
CA GLN A 16 -9.99 4.24 0.97
C GLN A 16 -8.99 4.19 2.12
N THR A 17 -8.00 5.10 2.18
CA THR A 17 -7.11 5.22 3.35
C THR A 17 -7.84 5.68 4.62
N ASN A 18 -9.11 6.05 4.53
CA ASN A 18 -9.95 6.41 5.67
C ASN A 18 -11.04 5.36 5.96
N LEU A 19 -11.00 4.23 5.25
CA LEU A 19 -11.94 3.12 5.40
C LEU A 19 -11.17 1.88 5.84
N THR A 20 -11.82 1.00 6.59
CA THR A 20 -11.35 -0.37 6.81
C THR A 20 -11.96 -1.27 5.75
N GLY A 21 -11.16 -2.05 5.05
CA GLY A 21 -11.64 -2.96 4.02
C GLY A 21 -10.56 -3.42 3.05
N GLN A 22 -11.00 -4.12 2.01
CA GLN A 22 -10.13 -4.62 0.95
C GLN A 22 -10.50 -3.97 -0.40
N PHE A 23 -9.51 -3.43 -1.09
CA PHE A 23 -9.65 -2.69 -2.33
C PHE A 23 -8.70 -3.23 -3.39
N THR A 24 -9.10 -3.13 -4.66
CA THR A 24 -8.25 -3.53 -5.79
C THR A 24 -7.90 -2.30 -6.62
N HIS A 25 -6.62 -2.15 -6.94
CA HIS A 25 -6.11 -1.14 -7.86
C HIS A 25 -5.43 -1.79 -9.05
N ILE A 26 -5.52 -1.13 -10.20
CA ILE A 26 -4.81 -1.51 -11.41
C ILE A 26 -3.86 -0.36 -11.76
N LEU A 27 -2.56 -0.63 -11.77
CA LEU A 27 -1.54 0.28 -12.30
C LEU A 27 -1.33 -0.04 -13.77
N ARG A 28 -1.05 0.99 -14.57
CA ARG A 28 -0.87 0.86 -16.03
C ARG A 28 0.51 1.34 -16.41
N ASP A 29 1.16 0.59 -17.30
CA ASP A 29 2.37 1.06 -18.00
C ASP A 29 1.93 1.73 -19.30
N GLU A 30 2.10 3.05 -19.36
CA GLU A 30 1.71 3.85 -20.53
C GLU A 30 2.54 3.53 -21.78
N SER A 31 3.72 2.94 -21.63
CA SER A 31 4.62 2.66 -22.76
C SER A 31 4.19 1.46 -23.61
N ASN A 32 3.51 0.49 -23.00
CA ASN A 32 3.15 -0.78 -23.66
C ASN A 32 1.74 -1.28 -23.31
N GLY A 33 0.98 -0.55 -22.49
CA GLY A 33 -0.38 -0.91 -22.09
C GLY A 33 -0.46 -2.05 -21.06
N ALA A 34 0.67 -2.52 -20.53
CA ALA A 34 0.71 -3.56 -19.51
C ALA A 34 0.01 -3.10 -18.22
N ARG A 35 -0.48 -4.06 -17.44
CA ARG A 35 -1.26 -3.79 -16.22
C ARG A 35 -0.75 -4.60 -15.05
N ALA A 36 -0.57 -3.96 -13.91
CA ALA A 36 -0.24 -4.60 -12.64
C ALA A 36 -1.44 -4.49 -11.68
N LYS A 37 -1.86 -5.63 -11.11
CA LYS A 37 -2.95 -5.68 -10.13
C LYS A 37 -2.38 -5.64 -8.72
N ALA A 38 -2.84 -4.69 -7.92
CA ALA A 38 -2.59 -4.60 -6.49
C ALA A 38 -3.89 -4.81 -5.70
N THR A 39 -3.78 -5.52 -4.58
CA THR A 39 -4.80 -5.58 -3.55
C THR A 39 -4.31 -4.80 -2.34
N LEU A 40 -5.13 -3.91 -1.82
CA LEU A 40 -4.89 -3.17 -0.59
C LEU A 40 -5.88 -3.67 0.45
N GLN A 41 -5.38 -3.98 1.64
CA GLN A 41 -6.21 -4.15 2.82
C GLN A 41 -5.87 -3.00 3.76
N THR A 42 -6.87 -2.20 4.09
CA THR A 42 -6.73 -1.05 4.99
C THR A 42 -7.42 -1.37 6.30
N GLU A 43 -6.80 -0.96 7.40
CA GLU A 43 -7.34 -1.11 8.74
C GLU A 43 -7.08 0.20 9.48
N VAL A 44 -8.16 0.95 9.72
CA VAL A 44 -8.11 2.24 10.41
C VAL A 44 -8.32 1.99 11.90
N TYR A 45 -7.40 2.50 12.72
CA TYR A 45 -7.46 2.44 14.16
C TYR A 45 -7.07 3.81 14.74
N LEU A 46 -8.00 4.44 15.45
CA LEU A 46 -7.84 5.80 16.00
C LEU A 46 -7.39 6.81 14.93
N ASP A 47 -6.15 7.30 15.03
CA ASP A 47 -5.54 8.29 14.16
C ASP A 47 -4.58 7.68 13.13
N GLN A 48 -4.55 6.36 13.02
CA GLN A 48 -3.65 5.62 12.14
C GLN A 48 -4.42 4.72 11.17
N VAL A 49 -3.79 4.47 10.03
CA VAL A 49 -4.22 3.47 9.06
C VAL A 49 -3.05 2.55 8.77
N THR A 50 -3.29 1.25 8.92
CA THR A 50 -2.39 0.20 8.45
C THR A 50 -2.87 -0.23 7.06
N VAL A 51 -1.96 -0.24 6.09
CA VAL A 51 -2.23 -0.61 4.70
C VAL A 51 -1.34 -1.78 4.33
N VAL A 52 -1.93 -2.94 4.11
CA VAL A 52 -1.26 -4.13 3.57
C VAL A 52 -1.45 -4.14 2.06
N ILE A 53 -0.36 -4.09 1.31
CA ILE A 53 -0.31 -4.11 -0.15
C ILE A 53 0.12 -5.50 -0.60
N ARG A 54 -0.63 -6.11 -1.51
CA ARG A 54 -0.30 -7.39 -2.16
C ARG A 54 -0.27 -7.22 -3.68
N MET A 55 0.85 -7.56 -4.31
CA MET A 55 1.03 -7.48 -5.76
C MET A 55 1.87 -8.67 -6.24
N GLY A 56 1.24 -9.60 -6.95
CA GLY A 56 1.89 -10.87 -7.29
C GLY A 56 2.28 -11.65 -6.02
N SER A 57 3.55 -12.04 -5.92
CA SER A 57 4.14 -12.67 -4.72
C SER A 57 4.58 -11.67 -3.64
N THR A 58 4.57 -10.37 -3.94
CA THR A 58 5.03 -9.33 -3.02
C THR A 58 3.93 -8.94 -2.04
N VAL A 59 4.27 -8.90 -0.75
CA VAL A 59 3.42 -8.40 0.33
C VAL A 59 4.21 -7.34 1.10
N ASN A 60 3.61 -6.16 1.30
CA ASN A 60 4.21 -5.06 2.04
C ASN A 60 3.17 -4.45 2.99
N SER A 61 3.59 -3.86 4.10
CA SER A 61 2.69 -3.17 5.02
C SER A 61 3.26 -1.80 5.40
N LEU A 62 2.36 -0.82 5.52
CA LEU A 62 2.67 0.54 5.93
C LEU A 62 1.69 0.96 7.01
N THR A 63 2.19 1.55 8.09
CA THR A 63 1.36 2.25 9.06
C THR A 63 1.61 3.74 8.93
N LEU A 64 0.54 4.50 8.72
CA LEU A 64 0.57 5.92 8.40
C LEU A 64 -0.52 6.66 9.18
N PRO A 65 -0.41 7.99 9.38
CA PRO A 65 -1.51 8.78 9.91
C PRO A 65 -2.76 8.66 9.01
N ALA A 66 -3.92 8.41 9.60
CA ALA A 66 -5.22 8.40 8.91
C ALA A 66 -5.65 9.82 8.50
N ASN A 67 -6.62 9.93 7.58
CA ASN A 67 -7.20 11.20 7.14
C ASN A 67 -6.18 12.22 6.58
N ASN A 68 -5.03 11.74 6.09
CA ASN A 68 -3.92 12.56 5.67
C ASN A 68 -3.61 12.37 4.17
N LEU A 69 -3.60 13.47 3.40
CA LEU A 69 -3.30 13.44 1.97
C LEU A 69 -1.86 12.95 1.68
N GLY A 70 -0.91 13.30 2.55
CA GLY A 70 0.46 12.81 2.50
C GLY A 70 0.55 11.29 2.64
N SER A 71 -0.27 10.70 3.52
CA SER A 71 -0.38 9.24 3.64
C SER A 71 -0.89 8.58 2.37
N ALA A 72 -1.97 9.11 1.76
CA ALA A 72 -2.47 8.61 0.48
C ALA A 72 -1.41 8.69 -0.64
N ARG A 73 -0.64 9.80 -0.70
CA ARG A 73 0.48 9.94 -1.65
C ARG A 73 1.60 8.93 -1.40
N LYS A 74 1.94 8.66 -0.13
CA LYS A 74 2.95 7.65 0.23
C LYS A 74 2.53 6.25 -0.19
N VAL A 75 1.25 5.87 0.01
CA VAL A 75 0.72 4.58 -0.44
C VAL A 75 0.76 4.48 -1.97
N ALA A 76 0.37 5.54 -2.70
CA ALA A 76 0.46 5.57 -4.16
C ALA A 76 1.89 5.39 -4.66
N ALA A 77 2.84 6.12 -4.08
CA ALA A 77 4.26 6.00 -4.42
C ALA A 77 4.80 4.59 -4.12
N HIS A 78 4.35 3.95 -3.03
CA HIS A 78 4.70 2.57 -2.72
C HIS A 78 4.15 1.57 -3.74
N LEU A 79 2.89 1.73 -4.15
CA LEU A 79 2.30 0.89 -5.19
C LEU A 79 3.09 0.97 -6.49
N GLU A 80 3.48 2.17 -6.90
CA GLU A 80 4.28 2.41 -8.10
C GLU A 80 5.70 1.86 -7.95
N ALA A 81 6.33 2.02 -6.78
CA ALA A 81 7.66 1.47 -6.53
C ALA A 81 7.67 -0.06 -6.63
N ILE A 82 6.68 -0.74 -6.03
CA ILE A 82 6.53 -2.21 -6.11
C ILE A 82 6.30 -2.64 -7.56
N ALA A 83 5.35 -2.02 -8.26
CA ALA A 83 5.03 -2.38 -9.65
C ALA A 83 6.20 -2.18 -10.62
N ASN A 84 7.07 -1.21 -10.35
CA ASN A 84 8.26 -0.94 -11.14
C ASN A 84 9.51 -1.69 -10.65
N GLY A 85 9.38 -2.60 -9.67
CA GLY A 85 10.50 -3.39 -9.14
C GLY A 85 11.56 -2.56 -8.41
N LYS A 86 11.20 -1.36 -7.93
CA LYS A 86 12.10 -0.45 -7.18
C LYS A 86 12.09 -0.70 -5.68
N LEU A 87 11.16 -1.53 -5.20
CA LEU A 87 11.05 -1.93 -3.80
C LEU A 87 11.20 -3.45 -3.76
N ASP A 88 12.38 -3.92 -3.37
CA ASP A 88 12.63 -5.33 -3.08
C ASP A 88 12.29 -5.56 -1.59
N THR A 89 11.24 -6.34 -1.32
CA THR A 89 10.64 -6.43 0.03
C THR A 89 11.00 -7.73 0.74
N ALA A 90 12.13 -8.34 0.40
CA ALA A 90 12.62 -9.54 1.08
C ALA A 90 13.12 -9.25 2.52
N ASP A 91 13.35 -7.99 2.89
CA ASP A 91 13.68 -7.59 4.27
C ASP A 91 12.47 -6.91 4.95
N LEU A 92 11.69 -7.72 5.66
CA LEU A 92 10.92 -7.25 6.81
C LEU A 92 11.86 -7.28 8.02
N PRO A 93 12.05 -6.19 8.79
CA PRO A 93 12.60 -6.35 10.13
C PRO A 93 11.66 -7.27 10.90
N HIS A 94 12.19 -8.39 11.37
CA HIS A 94 11.51 -9.29 12.28
C HIS A 94 11.02 -8.46 13.47
N VAL A 95 9.71 -8.21 13.55
CA VAL A 95 9.12 -7.62 14.74
C VAL A 95 9.14 -8.73 15.77
N GLU A 96 10.17 -8.74 16.61
CA GLU A 96 10.22 -9.63 17.76
C GLU A 96 8.94 -9.42 18.58
N PRO A 97 8.21 -10.50 18.92
CA PRO A 97 7.06 -10.37 19.79
C PRO A 97 7.57 -9.91 21.15
N VAL A 98 7.21 -8.68 21.54
CA VAL A 98 7.37 -8.21 22.92
C VAL A 98 6.40 -9.03 23.77
N LEU A 99 6.84 -10.21 24.19
CA LEU A 99 6.31 -10.90 25.35
C LEU A 99 6.75 -10.07 26.56
N ALA A 100 5.90 -9.12 26.93
CA ALA A 100 5.91 -8.56 28.27
C ALA A 100 5.56 -9.71 29.22
N ASP A 101 6.59 -10.33 29.79
CA ASP A 101 6.46 -11.21 30.93
C ASP A 101 5.89 -10.38 32.09
N VAL A 102 4.66 -10.70 32.47
CA VAL A 102 4.02 -10.21 33.69
C VAL A 102 3.88 -11.43 34.59
N ALA A 103 4.86 -11.63 35.48
CA ALA A 103 4.71 -12.27 36.79
C ALA A 103 5.94 -12.00 37.68
#